data_AF-A0AAJ3KTL4-F1
#
_entry.id   AF-A0AAJ3KTL4-F1
#
_cell.length_a   1.000
_cell.length_b   1.000
_cell.length_c   1.000
_cell.angle_alpha   90.00
_cell.angle_beta   90.00
_cell.angle_gamma   90.00
#
_symmetry.space_group_name_H-M   'P 1'
#
loop_
_entity.id
_entity.type
_entity.pdbx_description
1 polymer ?
#
loop_
_entity_poly.entity_id
_entity_poly.type
_entity_poly.pdbx_seq_one_letter_code
_entity_poly.pdbx_strand_id
1 'polypeptide(L)'
;MNTKKIHALTLMGISITVVGAVQILLYEAMIIIEQARSGSIPYQLSAEILFVVLIHALFITVIPLLLVIRNKILASYIVLVIFLSIYVQFVASVNIAGVVIAIIILSVLIFYALQKASFAIRYFRSK
;
A
#
# COMPACT_ATOMS: atom_id res chain seq x y z
N MET A 1 24.85 -1.70 2.34
CA MET A 1 23.52 -1.10 2.62
C MET A 1 22.71 -2.08 3.47
N ASN A 2 22.12 -1.66 4.59
CA ASN A 2 21.36 -2.57 5.47
C ASN A 2 20.05 -2.96 4.79
N THR A 3 19.95 -4.22 4.34
CA THR A 3 18.80 -4.74 3.58
C THR A 3 17.47 -4.60 4.31
N LYS A 4 17.47 -4.66 5.66
CA LYS A 4 16.26 -4.43 6.46
C LYS A 4 15.73 -3.01 6.32
N LYS A 5 16.62 -2.01 6.25
CA LYS A 5 16.23 -0.59 6.07
C LYS A 5 15.58 -0.37 4.71
N ILE A 6 16.07 -1.05 3.67
CA ILE A 6 15.47 -1.00 2.33
C ILE A 6 14.04 -1.54 2.40
N HIS A 7 13.85 -2.74 2.95
CA HIS A 7 12.52 -3.34 3.05
C HIS A 7 11.56 -2.50 3.90
N ALA A 8 12.02 -1.96 5.04
CA ALA A 8 11.21 -1.07 5.87
C ALA A 8 10.74 0.18 5.10
N LEU A 9 11.67 0.82 4.37
CA LEU A 9 11.35 1.98 3.54
C LEU A 9 10.37 1.62 2.42
N THR A 10 10.56 0.48 1.76
CA THR A 10 9.65 -0.01 0.72
C THR A 10 8.24 -0.27 1.25
N LEU A 11 8.10 -0.92 2.42
CA LEU A 11 6.78 -1.17 3.02
C LEU A 11 6.07 0.14 3.38
N MET A 12 6.80 1.12 3.92
CA MET A 12 6.26 2.45 4.21
C MET A 12 5.82 3.18 2.94
N GLY A 13 6.66 3.17 1.90
CA GLY A 13 6.34 3.79 0.61
C GLY A 13 5.10 3.19 -0.04
N ILE A 14 4.97 1.86 -0.05
CA ILE A 14 3.77 1.17 -0.55
C ILE A 14 2.53 1.61 0.23
N SER A 15 2.62 1.65 1.56
CA SER A 15 1.49 1.98 2.42
C SER A 15 1.01 3.41 2.22
N ILE A 16 1.93 4.37 2.22
CA ILE A 16 1.61 5.79 1.96
C ILE A 16 0.99 5.93 0.56
N THR A 17 1.53 5.24 -0.44
CA THR A 17 1.01 5.33 -1.82
C THR A 17 -0.42 4.80 -1.93
N VAL A 18 -0.68 3.59 -1.40
CA VAL A 18 -2.00 2.96 -1.50
C VAL A 18 -3.03 3.71 -0.66
N VAL A 19 -2.70 4.04 0.59
CA VAL A 19 -3.56 4.82 1.47
C VAL A 19 -3.81 6.21 0.89
N GLY A 20 -2.77 6.86 0.36
CA GLY A 20 -2.84 8.16 -0.31
C GLY A 20 -3.81 8.15 -1.48
N ALA A 21 -3.68 7.18 -2.38
CA ALA A 21 -4.59 7.03 -3.51
C ALA A 21 -6.04 6.85 -3.05
N VAL A 22 -6.30 5.99 -2.07
CA VAL A 22 -7.65 5.77 -1.52
C VAL A 22 -8.22 7.05 -0.91
N GLN A 23 -7.44 7.76 -0.09
CA GLN A 23 -7.91 8.98 0.56
C GLN A 23 -8.18 10.11 -0.43
N ILE A 24 -7.34 10.28 -1.46
CA ILE A 24 -7.60 11.26 -2.52
C ILE A 24 -8.94 10.97 -3.21
N LEU A 25 -9.25 9.70 -3.49
CA LEU A 25 -10.53 9.31 -4.10
C LEU A 25 -11.72 9.62 -3.18
N LEU A 26 -11.60 9.41 -1.87
CA LEU A 26 -12.67 9.73 -0.92
C LEU A 26 -12.91 11.23 -0.79
N TYR A 27 -11.85 12.03 -0.84
CA TYR A 27 -11.92 13.48 -0.73
C TYR A 27 -12.14 14.18 -2.08
N GLU A 28 -12.23 13.45 -3.19
CA GLU A 28 -12.32 13.99 -4.56
C GLU A 28 -13.44 15.02 -4.70
N ALA A 29 -14.65 14.70 -4.22
CA ALA A 29 -15.78 15.62 -4.29
C ALA A 29 -15.52 16.92 -3.51
N MET A 30 -14.94 16.82 -2.31
CA MET A 30 -14.61 17.97 -1.47
C MET A 30 -13.52 18.84 -2.12
N ILE A 31 -12.51 18.19 -2.72
CA ILE A 31 -11.44 18.84 -3.47
C ILE A 31 -12.04 19.64 -4.63
N ILE A 32 -12.92 19.03 -5.43
CA ILE A 32 -13.55 19.67 -6.59
C ILE A 32 -14.38 20.89 -6.15
N ILE A 33 -15.18 20.76 -5.10
CA ILE A 33 -16.02 21.84 -4.58
C ILE A 33 -15.18 23.02 -4.11
N GLU A 34 -14.16 22.77 -3.28
CA GLU A 34 -13.32 23.84 -2.75
C GLU A 34 -12.44 24.49 -3.82
N GLN A 35 -11.98 23.70 -4.80
CA GLN A 35 -11.26 24.22 -5.96
C GLN A 35 -12.13 25.10 -6.85
N ALA A 36 -13.41 24.73 -7.06
CA ALA A 36 -14.36 25.55 -7.78
C ALA A 36 -14.69 26.86 -7.03
N ARG A 37 -14.70 26.83 -5.69
CA ARG A 37 -15.02 27.98 -4.83
C ARG A 37 -13.86 28.97 -4.69
N SER A 38 -12.63 28.47 -4.53
CA SER A 38 -11.46 29.27 -4.13
C SER A 38 -10.35 29.31 -5.18
N GLY A 39 -10.55 28.68 -6.34
CA GLY A 39 -9.56 28.60 -7.43
C GLY A 39 -8.36 27.69 -7.13
N SER A 40 -8.31 27.08 -5.94
CA SER A 40 -7.21 26.22 -5.49
C SER A 40 -7.69 25.24 -4.41
N ILE A 41 -6.88 24.25 -4.05
CA ILE A 41 -7.17 23.37 -2.93
C ILE A 41 -6.71 24.07 -1.64
N PRO A 42 -7.60 24.33 -0.67
CA PRO A 42 -7.22 24.98 0.58
C PRO A 42 -6.12 24.21 1.31
N TYR A 43 -5.19 24.94 1.95
CA TYR A 43 -4.09 24.34 2.70
C TYR A 43 -4.61 23.43 3.83
N GLN A 44 -5.68 23.84 4.51
CA GLN A 44 -6.28 23.06 5.60
C GLN A 44 -6.76 21.68 5.09
N LEU A 45 -7.42 21.64 3.94
CA LEU A 45 -7.89 20.39 3.33
C LEU A 45 -6.73 19.50 2.90
N SER A 46 -5.72 20.08 2.27
CA SER A 46 -4.50 19.35 1.88
C SER A 46 -3.78 18.75 3.08
N ALA A 47 -3.66 19.52 4.17
CA ALA A 47 -3.04 19.07 5.41
C ALA A 47 -3.85 17.96 6.08
N GLU A 48 -5.18 18.08 6.11
CA GLU A 48 -6.07 17.05 6.64
C GLU A 48 -5.87 15.72 5.90
N ILE A 49 -5.94 15.72 4.57
CA ILE A 49 -5.72 14.53 3.74
C ILE A 49 -4.35 13.93 4.04
N LEU A 50 -3.30 14.75 4.10
CA LEU A 50 -1.95 14.28 4.41
C LEU A 50 -1.87 13.62 5.80
N PHE A 51 -2.44 14.24 6.83
CA PHE A 51 -2.45 13.67 8.19
C PHE A 51 -3.20 12.34 8.24
N VAL A 52 -4.37 12.27 7.61
CA VAL A 52 -5.15 11.03 7.51
C VAL A 52 -4.33 9.95 6.82
N VAL A 53 -3.64 10.25 5.72
CA VAL A 53 -2.79 9.30 5.00
C VAL A 53 -1.65 8.79 5.88
N LEU A 54 -0.93 9.70 6.56
CA LEU A 54 0.20 9.33 7.40
C LEU A 54 -0.22 8.45 8.57
N ILE A 55 -1.34 8.78 9.24
CA ILE A 55 -1.85 8.01 10.39
C ILE A 55 -2.24 6.60 9.94
N HIS A 56 -3.06 6.48 8.90
CA HIS A 56 -3.53 5.17 8.43
C HIS A 56 -2.38 4.32 7.87
N ALA A 57 -1.48 4.92 7.09
CA ALA A 57 -0.31 4.22 6.56
C ALA A 57 0.58 3.68 7.69
N LEU A 58 0.79 4.47 8.75
CA LEU A 58 1.56 4.07 9.92
C LEU A 58 0.91 2.87 10.62
N PHE A 59 -0.39 2.92 10.92
CA PHE A 59 -1.10 1.80 11.54
C PHE A 59 -1.00 0.51 10.72
N ILE A 60 -1.14 0.61 9.38
CA ILE A 60 -1.05 -0.53 8.46
C ILE A 60 0.37 -1.13 8.44
N THR A 61 1.42 -0.32 8.60
CA THR A 61 2.82 -0.79 8.49
C THR A 61 3.43 -1.31 9.76
N VAL A 62 2.88 -1.05 10.94
CA VAL A 62 3.48 -1.47 12.23
C VAL A 62 3.81 -2.97 12.25
N ILE A 63 2.84 -3.83 11.93
CA ILE A 63 3.04 -5.29 11.97
C ILE A 63 4.01 -5.78 10.88
N PRO A 64 3.87 -5.35 9.60
CA PRO A 64 4.90 -5.62 8.58
C PRO A 64 6.31 -5.21 8.99
N LEU A 65 6.49 -4.04 9.61
CA LEU A 65 7.80 -3.58 10.08
C LEU A 65 8.38 -4.46 11.19
N LEU A 66 7.56 -4.90 12.14
CA LEU A 66 7.97 -5.86 13.17
C LEU A 66 8.46 -7.18 12.55
N LEU A 67 7.80 -7.65 11.50
CA LEU A 67 8.22 -8.86 10.77
C LEU A 67 9.57 -8.67 10.05
N VAL A 68 9.85 -7.49 9.51
CA VAL A 68 11.17 -7.16 8.95
C VAL A 68 12.26 -7.20 10.00
N ILE A 69 12.01 -6.65 11.20
CA ILE A 69 12.96 -6.69 12.32
C ILE A 69 13.30 -8.15 12.67
N ARG A 70 12.30 -9.04 12.68
CA ARG A 70 12.42 -10.49 12.93
C ARG A 70 12.94 -11.29 11.72
N ASN A 71 13.47 -10.65 10.67
CA ASN A 71 13.94 -11.29 9.43
C ASN A 71 12.89 -12.09 8.65
N LYS A 72 11.60 -11.85 8.88
CA LYS A 72 10.49 -12.49 8.16
C LYS A 72 10.05 -11.64 6.96
N ILE A 73 10.97 -11.34 6.06
CA ILE A 73 10.76 -10.41 4.93
C ILE A 73 9.58 -10.83 4.04
N LEU A 74 9.51 -12.10 3.64
CA LEU A 74 8.39 -12.56 2.80
C LEU A 74 7.04 -12.38 3.52
N ALA A 75 6.97 -12.74 4.81
CA ALA A 75 5.77 -12.59 5.60
C ALA A 75 5.37 -11.13 5.80
N SER A 76 6.32 -10.20 5.91
CA SER A 76 6.00 -8.78 6.05
C SER A 76 5.24 -8.24 4.84
N TYR A 77 5.63 -8.63 3.63
CA TYR A 77 4.92 -8.23 2.41
C TYR A 77 3.55 -8.89 2.30
N ILE A 78 3.43 -10.18 2.64
CA ILE A 78 2.14 -10.88 2.65
C ILE A 78 1.17 -10.20 3.61
N VAL A 79 1.60 -9.91 4.84
CA VAL A 79 0.77 -9.24 5.85
C VAL A 79 0.41 -7.83 5.41
N LEU A 80 1.35 -7.08 4.83
CA LEU A 80 1.05 -5.74 4.31
C LEU A 80 -0.06 -5.78 3.26
N VAL A 81 0.03 -6.73 2.33
CA VAL A 81 -0.97 -6.88 1.26
C VAL A 81 -2.35 -7.22 1.82
N ILE A 82 -2.42 -8.13 2.81
CA ILE A 82 -3.68 -8.46 3.51
C ILE A 82 -4.25 -7.21 4.19
N PHE A 83 -3.42 -6.44 4.91
CA PHE A 83 -3.88 -5.24 5.62
C PHE A 83 -4.36 -4.15 4.68
N LEU A 84 -3.66 -3.92 3.56
CA LEU A 84 -4.11 -2.98 2.54
C LEU A 84 -5.43 -3.42 1.89
N SER A 85 -5.63 -4.73 1.70
CA SER A 85 -6.91 -5.27 1.20
C SER A 85 -8.06 -4.96 2.16
N ILE A 86 -7.84 -5.22 3.45
CA ILE A 86 -8.83 -4.97 4.50
C ILE A 86 -9.11 -3.48 4.60
N TYR A 87 -8.06 -2.65 4.59
CA TYR A 87 -8.18 -1.20 4.65
C TYR A 87 -9.05 -0.67 3.51
N VAL A 88 -8.76 -1.07 2.27
CA VAL A 88 -9.54 -0.60 1.12
C VAL A 88 -10.98 -1.07 1.20
N GLN A 89 -11.24 -2.32 1.61
CA GLN A 89 -12.61 -2.82 1.79
C GLN A 89 -13.38 -2.07 2.88
N PHE A 90 -12.70 -1.69 3.96
CA PHE A 90 -13.33 -0.99 5.08
C PHE A 90 -13.64 0.47 4.72
N VAL A 91 -12.75 1.10 3.95
CA VAL A 91 -12.80 2.53 3.65
C VAL A 91 -13.57 2.83 2.37
N ALA A 92 -13.48 1.97 1.36
CA ALA A 92 -14.25 2.09 0.14
C ALA A 92 -15.54 1.28 0.29
N SER A 93 -16.70 1.93 0.20
CA SER A 93 -17.99 1.23 0.16
C SER A 93 -17.99 0.13 -0.91
N VAL A 94 -18.83 -0.91 -0.71
CA VAL A 94 -18.84 -2.22 -1.39
C VAL A 94 -18.61 -2.20 -2.92
N ASN A 95 -18.90 -1.09 -3.60
CA ASN A 95 -18.78 -0.95 -5.06
C ASN A 95 -17.33 -0.89 -5.58
N ILE A 96 -16.36 -0.36 -4.80
CA ILE A 96 -14.94 -0.23 -5.22
C ILE A 96 -14.07 -1.36 -4.65
N ALA A 97 -14.52 -1.98 -3.56
CA ALA A 97 -13.85 -3.08 -2.88
C ALA A 97 -13.45 -4.23 -3.84
N GLY A 98 -14.31 -4.59 -4.79
CA GLY A 98 -14.06 -5.68 -5.74
C GLY A 98 -12.85 -5.45 -6.66
N VAL A 99 -12.67 -4.23 -7.16
CA VAL A 99 -11.56 -3.88 -8.07
C VAL A 99 -10.23 -3.95 -7.33
N VAL A 100 -10.19 -3.47 -6.08
CA VAL A 100 -8.94 -3.45 -5.32
C VAL A 100 -8.56 -4.83 -4.79
N ILE A 101 -9.53 -5.66 -4.42
CA ILE A 101 -9.28 -7.08 -4.11
C ILE A 101 -8.65 -7.79 -5.34
N ALA A 102 -9.16 -7.54 -6.54
CA ALA A 102 -8.61 -8.15 -7.77
C ALA A 102 -7.16 -7.72 -8.04
N ILE A 103 -6.85 -6.42 -7.89
CA ILE A 103 -5.48 -5.90 -8.06
C ILE A 103 -4.51 -6.53 -7.04
N ILE A 104 -4.96 -6.72 -5.80
CA ILE A 104 -4.14 -7.31 -4.75
C ILE A 104 -3.88 -8.79 -5.03
N ILE A 105 -4.90 -9.56 -5.41
CA ILE A 105 -4.75 -10.97 -5.79
C ILE A 105 -3.78 -11.10 -6.98
N LEU A 106 -3.95 -10.26 -8.01
CA LEU A 106 -3.03 -10.19 -9.15
C LEU A 106 -1.60 -9.87 -8.74
N SER A 107 -1.41 -8.92 -7.82
CA SER A 107 -0.06 -8.54 -7.33
C SER A 107 0.63 -9.69 -6.61
N VAL A 108 -0.12 -10.46 -5.79
CA VAL A 108 0.40 -11.64 -5.08
C VAL A 108 0.74 -12.75 -6.07
N LEU A 109 -0.13 -13.00 -7.06
CA LEU A 109 0.10 -14.01 -8.10
C LEU A 109 1.34 -13.69 -8.94
N ILE A 110 1.52 -12.43 -9.35
CA ILE A 110 2.70 -11.96 -10.07
C ILE A 110 3.96 -12.17 -9.22
N PHE A 111 3.93 -11.80 -7.94
CA PHE A 111 5.07 -12.00 -7.06
C PHE A 111 5.44 -13.48 -6.89
N TYR A 112 4.44 -14.35 -6.69
CA TYR A 112 4.65 -15.79 -6.58
C TYR A 112 5.22 -16.38 -7.89
N ALA A 113 4.68 -15.97 -9.04
CA ALA A 113 5.19 -16.37 -10.35
C ALA A 113 6.66 -15.95 -10.54
N LEU A 114 7.04 -14.74 -10.14
CA LEU A 114 8.41 -14.23 -10.23
C LEU A 114 9.37 -14.99 -9.30
N GLN A 115 8.95 -15.30 -8.07
CA GLN A 115 9.72 -16.15 -7.14
C GLN A 115 9.98 -17.53 -7.74
N LYS A 116 8.94 -18.18 -8.27
CA LYS A 116 9.03 -19.51 -8.85
C LYS A 116 9.90 -19.52 -10.12
N ALA A 117 9.76 -18.51 -10.97
CA ALA A 117 10.62 -18.30 -12.14
C ALA A 117 12.09 -18.10 -11.75
N SER A 118 12.36 -17.28 -10.73
CA SER A 118 13.72 -17.05 -10.23
C SER A 118 14.35 -18.32 -9.65
N PHE A 119 13.57 -19.16 -8.98
CA PHE A 119 14.03 -20.45 -8.48
C PHE A 119 14.35 -21.42 -9.63
N ALA A 120 13.47 -21.51 -10.62
CA ALA A 120 13.68 -22.36 -11.80
C ALA A 120 14.93 -21.94 -12.59
N ILE A 121 15.13 -20.64 -12.82
CA ILE A 121 16.34 -20.12 -13.49
C ILE A 121 17.60 -20.51 -12.73
N ARG A 122 17.60 -20.38 -11.39
CA ARG A 122 18.75 -20.77 -10.55
C ARG A 122 19.03 -22.28 -10.63
N TYR A 123 17.99 -23.11 -10.62
CA TYR A 123 18.13 -24.56 -10.73
C TYR A 123 18.75 -25.00 -12.06
N PHE A 124 18.34 -24.39 -13.19
CA PHE A 124 18.93 -24.68 -14.49
C PHE A 124 20.34 -24.10 -14.68
N ARG A 125 20.70 -23.04 -13.95
CA ARG A 125 22.04 -22.45 -13.98
C ARG A 125 23.06 -23.19 -13.12
N SER A 126 22.60 -23.92 -12.11
CA SER A 126 23.45 -24.73 -11.21
C SER A 126 23.69 -26.15 -11.73
N LYS A 127 23.21 -26.47 -12.92
CA LYS A 127 23.36 -27.75 -13.62
C LYS A 127 24.15 -27.50 -14.89
#